data_AF-A0A8H8MSD5-F1
#
_entry.id   AF-A0A8H8MSD5-F1
#
_cell.length_a   1.000
_cell.length_b   1.000
_cell.length_c   1.000
_cell.angle_alpha   90.00
_cell.angle_beta   90.00
_cell.angle_gamma   90.00
#
_symmetry.space_group_name_H-M   'P 1'
#
loop_
_entity.id
_entity.type
_entity.pdbx_description
1 polymer ?
#
loop_
_entity_poly.entity_id
_entity_poly.type
_entity_poly.pdbx_seq_one_letter_code
_entity_poly.pdbx_strand_id
1 'polypeptide(L)'
;MALKLAAMKLLGLDIPKSARPVAIGDTLSFDPHPDKYEDLIECVVQWKQNLQPRSEKYITFKATNQTAGDTEPLVPVFVQKSYYDKLFGSVKDLATFQVTTEWQYGQADKTGANRFVVLHDRKNRPYQHRFVANLVVELDNLVHDALCAAGHAEIADKLDDITETYFGEFLHSYNSIVVQSGDLLLVPSEQTAFGFGAVKNVAWWQTLITHKTAEYYCFTVPNQTQKGQDVMFFIQKDWWDPSNTGSDHHISKVATKNKNGQYEFRVDAKCQYGESDRSGKYRWVVYHDQTRDPYQHSFINAMLAKNNTPNQTQVISGIFGLTLEQRHERLVDTVERWFGDYLHTFPQTVPP
;
A
#
# COMPACT_ATOMS: atom_id res chain seq x y z
N MET A 1 -32.73 -23.10 4.68
CA MET A 1 -31.40 -22.85 5.26
C MET A 1 -31.29 -21.52 6.03
N ALA A 2 -32.20 -20.56 5.81
CA ALA A 2 -32.36 -19.32 6.58
C ALA A 2 -32.29 -19.48 8.12
N LEU A 3 -32.84 -20.57 8.65
CA LEU A 3 -32.79 -20.85 10.09
C LEU A 3 -31.39 -21.16 10.64
N LYS A 4 -30.42 -21.56 9.79
CA LYS A 4 -29.07 -21.93 10.23
C LYS A 4 -28.11 -20.73 10.23
N LEU A 5 -28.22 -19.83 9.24
CA LEU A 5 -27.36 -18.64 9.16
C LEU A 5 -27.85 -17.50 10.08
N ALA A 6 -29.17 -17.33 10.21
CA ALA A 6 -29.74 -16.43 11.23
C ALA A 6 -29.45 -16.93 12.64
N ALA A 7 -29.47 -18.26 12.86
CA ALA A 7 -28.99 -18.85 14.11
C ALA A 7 -27.48 -18.58 14.29
N MET A 8 -26.63 -18.70 13.27
CA MET A 8 -25.18 -18.43 13.42
C MET A 8 -24.86 -16.97 13.80
N LYS A 9 -25.59 -15.99 13.25
CA LYS A 9 -25.47 -14.56 13.64
C LYS A 9 -26.04 -14.28 15.03
N LEU A 10 -27.14 -14.94 15.42
CA LEU A 10 -27.72 -14.88 16.78
C LEU A 10 -26.93 -15.69 17.83
N LEU A 11 -26.09 -16.64 17.39
CA LEU A 11 -25.24 -17.50 18.22
C LEU A 11 -23.78 -17.00 18.31
N GLY A 12 -23.44 -15.86 17.69
CA GLY A 12 -22.08 -15.31 17.73
C GLY A 12 -21.02 -16.14 17.00
N LEU A 13 -21.41 -16.90 15.98
CA LEU A 13 -20.47 -17.68 15.18
C LEU A 13 -19.78 -16.78 14.16
N ASP A 14 -18.58 -16.31 14.53
CA ASP A 14 -17.65 -15.61 13.66
C ASP A 14 -17.35 -16.46 12.42
N ILE A 15 -17.47 -15.87 11.22
CA ILE A 15 -16.91 -16.47 10.01
C ILE A 15 -15.41 -16.62 10.27
N PRO A 16 -14.82 -17.82 10.13
CA PRO A 16 -13.39 -18.02 10.33
C PRO A 16 -12.61 -17.04 9.44
N LYS A 17 -11.72 -16.26 10.07
CA LYS A 17 -10.86 -15.28 9.42
C LYS A 17 -9.42 -15.68 9.66
N SER A 18 -8.56 -15.34 8.70
CA SER A 18 -7.11 -15.41 8.92
C SER A 18 -6.74 -14.67 10.21
N ALA A 19 -5.73 -15.16 10.93
CA ALA A 19 -5.29 -14.60 12.21
C ALA A 19 -4.93 -13.11 12.12
N ARG A 20 -4.53 -12.65 10.93
CA ARG A 20 -4.32 -11.23 10.60
C ARG A 20 -4.53 -10.97 9.10
N PRO A 21 -4.76 -9.71 8.69
CA PRO A 21 -4.80 -9.36 7.28
C PRO A 21 -3.52 -9.76 6.55
N VAL A 22 -3.67 -10.24 5.31
CA VAL A 22 -2.56 -10.64 4.45
C VAL A 22 -1.64 -9.46 4.14
N ALA A 23 -0.34 -9.65 4.29
CA ALA A 23 0.71 -8.64 4.09
C ALA A 23 1.77 -9.09 3.07
N ILE A 24 2.58 -8.15 2.59
CA ILE A 24 3.76 -8.47 1.76
C ILE A 24 4.67 -9.43 2.53
N GLY A 25 5.15 -10.45 1.83
CA GLY A 25 6.06 -11.45 2.37
C GLY A 25 5.37 -12.65 2.98
N ASP A 26 4.05 -12.59 3.21
CA ASP A 26 3.26 -13.75 3.64
C ASP A 26 3.34 -14.86 2.60
N THR A 27 3.48 -16.08 3.10
CA THR A 27 3.46 -17.30 2.31
C THR A 27 2.07 -17.92 2.41
N LEU A 28 1.39 -17.99 1.26
CA LEU A 28 0.08 -18.60 1.14
C LEU A 28 0.19 -19.95 0.43
N SER A 29 -0.66 -20.90 0.82
CA SER A 29 -0.77 -22.20 0.15
C SER A 29 -2.21 -22.61 -0.14
N PHE A 30 -2.41 -23.31 -1.25
CA PHE A 30 -3.70 -23.86 -1.66
C PHE A 30 -3.51 -25.14 -2.49
N ASP A 31 -4.56 -25.94 -2.62
CA ASP A 31 -4.57 -27.10 -3.52
C ASP A 31 -5.00 -26.64 -4.93
N PRO A 32 -4.14 -26.76 -5.95
CA PRO A 32 -4.50 -26.40 -7.33
C PRO A 32 -5.40 -27.44 -8.02
N HIS A 33 -5.59 -28.62 -7.42
CA HIS A 33 -6.41 -29.72 -7.93
C HIS A 33 -7.36 -30.26 -6.84
N PRO A 34 -8.22 -29.41 -6.25
CA PRO A 34 -9.06 -29.84 -5.15
C PRO A 34 -10.05 -30.93 -5.59
N ASP A 35 -10.33 -31.86 -4.68
CA ASP A 35 -11.34 -32.91 -4.89
C ASP A 35 -12.73 -32.33 -5.21
N LYS A 36 -12.99 -31.12 -4.73
CA LYS A 36 -14.24 -30.40 -4.96
C LYS A 36 -14.02 -29.19 -5.85
N TYR A 37 -14.84 -29.09 -6.89
CA TYR A 37 -14.86 -27.95 -7.80
C TYR A 37 -15.12 -26.61 -7.09
N GLU A 38 -15.81 -26.63 -5.95
CA GLU A 38 -16.14 -25.44 -5.16
C GLU A 38 -14.93 -24.74 -4.53
N ASP A 39 -13.81 -25.44 -4.39
CA ASP A 39 -12.60 -24.90 -3.78
C ASP A 39 -11.73 -24.14 -4.81
N LEU A 40 -12.05 -24.26 -6.10
CA LEU A 40 -11.36 -23.58 -7.20
C LEU A 40 -12.30 -23.28 -8.38
N ILE A 41 -12.72 -22.02 -8.50
CA ILE A 41 -13.79 -21.60 -9.41
C ILE A 41 -13.23 -20.65 -10.48
N GLU A 42 -13.67 -20.79 -11.73
CA GLU A 42 -13.43 -19.77 -12.76
C GLU A 42 -14.60 -18.78 -12.79
N CYS A 43 -14.30 -17.48 -12.66
CA CYS A 43 -15.29 -16.42 -12.72
C CYS A 43 -14.90 -15.32 -13.72
N VAL A 44 -15.90 -14.56 -14.18
CA VAL A 44 -15.68 -13.40 -15.07
C VAL A 44 -15.94 -12.11 -14.30
N VAL A 45 -14.90 -11.29 -14.16
CA VAL A 45 -15.01 -9.97 -13.55
C VAL A 45 -15.21 -8.94 -14.65
N GLN A 46 -16.28 -8.15 -14.55
CA GLN A 46 -16.62 -7.09 -15.51
C GLN A 46 -16.52 -5.71 -14.86
N TRP A 47 -15.95 -4.72 -15.56
CA TRP A 47 -15.83 -3.35 -15.08
C TRP A 47 -15.88 -2.33 -16.22
N LYS A 48 -15.85 -1.03 -15.88
CA LYS A 48 -15.69 0.07 -16.83
C LYS A 48 -14.38 0.79 -16.58
N GLN A 49 -13.66 1.11 -17.65
CA GLN A 49 -12.41 1.87 -17.60
C GLN A 49 -12.29 2.75 -18.84
N ASN A 50 -12.02 4.04 -18.66
CA ASN A 50 -12.03 5.04 -19.73
C ASN A 50 -13.34 5.04 -20.54
N LEU A 51 -14.48 4.92 -19.84
CA LEU A 51 -15.84 4.77 -20.40
C LEU A 51 -16.06 3.51 -21.26
N GLN A 52 -15.07 2.64 -21.39
CA GLN A 52 -15.20 1.40 -22.14
C GLN A 52 -15.51 0.22 -21.19
N PRO A 53 -16.42 -0.68 -21.58
CA PRO A 53 -16.61 -1.94 -20.87
C PRO A 53 -15.35 -2.80 -21.00
N ARG A 54 -15.01 -3.49 -19.92
CA ARG A 54 -13.90 -4.43 -19.82
C ARG A 54 -14.37 -5.68 -19.09
N SER A 55 -13.76 -6.80 -19.42
CA SER A 55 -13.99 -8.06 -18.73
C SER A 55 -12.71 -8.87 -18.73
N GLU A 56 -12.51 -9.68 -17.71
CA GLU A 56 -11.39 -10.62 -17.63
C GLU A 56 -11.78 -11.84 -16.78
N LYS A 57 -11.20 -12.99 -17.09
CA LYS A 57 -11.39 -14.25 -16.38
C LYS A 57 -10.41 -14.37 -15.21
N TYR A 58 -10.91 -14.84 -14.08
CA TYR A 58 -10.12 -15.09 -12.87
C TYR A 58 -10.39 -16.50 -12.38
N ILE A 59 -9.36 -17.12 -11.80
CA ILE A 59 -9.49 -18.30 -10.96
C ILE A 59 -9.56 -17.80 -9.51
N THR A 60 -10.58 -18.21 -8.78
CA THR A 60 -10.80 -17.85 -7.38
C THR A 60 -10.74 -19.08 -6.49
N PHE A 61 -10.10 -18.95 -5.34
CA PHE A 61 -9.92 -20.02 -4.37
C PHE A 61 -9.65 -19.44 -2.98
N LYS A 62 -9.66 -20.30 -1.95
CA LYS A 62 -9.17 -19.94 -0.61
C LYS A 62 -7.78 -20.51 -0.38
N ALA A 63 -6.93 -19.74 0.29
CA ALA A 63 -5.58 -20.13 0.66
C ALA A 63 -5.37 -20.05 2.17
N THR A 64 -4.46 -20.87 2.68
CA THR A 64 -3.99 -20.85 4.06
C THR A 64 -2.81 -19.89 4.18
N ASN A 65 -2.85 -18.93 5.12
CA ASN A 65 -1.70 -18.07 5.41
C ASN A 65 -0.75 -18.75 6.41
N GLN A 66 0.25 -19.45 5.87
CA GLN A 66 1.24 -20.18 6.66
C GLN A 66 2.02 -19.24 7.58
N THR A 67 2.31 -18.01 7.13
CA THR A 67 3.06 -17.02 7.91
C THR A 67 2.22 -16.39 9.04
N ALA A 68 0.90 -16.33 8.88
CA ALA A 68 0.00 -15.90 9.96
C ALA A 68 -0.33 -17.03 10.95
N GLY A 69 0.05 -18.29 10.64
CA GLY A 69 -0.25 -19.46 11.47
C GLY A 69 -1.66 -19.99 11.28
N ASP A 70 -2.30 -19.68 10.14
CA ASP A 70 -3.62 -20.23 9.82
C ASP A 70 -3.53 -21.75 9.64
N THR A 71 -4.50 -22.48 10.16
CA THR A 71 -4.60 -23.94 10.00
C THR A 71 -5.59 -24.35 8.92
N GLU A 72 -6.33 -23.39 8.37
CA GLU A 72 -7.40 -23.61 7.38
C GLU A 72 -7.28 -22.60 6.23
N PRO A 73 -7.86 -22.91 5.05
CA PRO A 73 -7.87 -22.00 3.92
C PRO A 73 -8.90 -20.88 4.14
N LEU A 74 -8.43 -19.74 4.67
CA LEU A 74 -9.28 -18.63 5.11
C LEU A 74 -9.15 -17.37 4.24
N VAL A 75 -8.09 -17.26 3.44
CA VAL A 75 -7.79 -16.07 2.63
C VAL A 75 -8.39 -16.22 1.23
N PRO A 76 -9.33 -15.36 0.79
CA PRO A 76 -9.78 -15.37 -0.60
C PRO A 76 -8.69 -14.84 -1.54
N VAL A 77 -8.47 -15.54 -2.64
CA VAL A 77 -7.45 -15.25 -3.65
C VAL A 77 -8.09 -15.23 -5.02
N PHE A 78 -7.80 -14.20 -5.81
CA PHE A 78 -8.21 -14.09 -7.21
C PHE A 78 -6.97 -13.97 -8.09
N VAL A 79 -6.84 -14.83 -9.10
CA VAL A 79 -5.72 -14.78 -10.04
C VAL A 79 -6.27 -14.71 -11.44
N GLN A 80 -5.89 -13.69 -12.22
CA GLN A 80 -6.25 -13.61 -13.64
C GLN A 80 -5.86 -14.93 -14.32
N LYS A 81 -6.76 -15.53 -15.10
CA LYS A 81 -6.61 -16.90 -15.60
C LYS A 81 -5.27 -17.13 -16.31
N SER A 82 -4.82 -16.18 -17.14
CA SER A 82 -3.53 -16.27 -17.83
C SER A 82 -2.32 -16.31 -16.88
N TYR A 83 -2.41 -15.67 -15.71
CA TYR A 83 -1.38 -15.70 -14.67
C TYR A 83 -1.47 -17.02 -13.88
N TYR A 84 -2.69 -17.51 -13.61
CA TYR A 84 -2.92 -18.78 -12.94
C TYR A 84 -2.34 -19.94 -13.75
N ASP A 85 -2.71 -20.06 -15.03
CA ASP A 85 -2.25 -21.13 -15.91
C ASP A 85 -0.71 -21.17 -16.00
N LYS A 86 -0.08 -19.98 -15.99
CA LYS A 86 1.38 -19.83 -16.04
C LYS A 86 2.06 -20.21 -14.72
N LEU A 87 1.50 -19.84 -13.58
CA LEU A 87 2.14 -19.98 -12.27
C LEU A 87 1.80 -21.30 -11.57
N PHE A 88 0.57 -21.78 -11.75
CA PHE A 88 -0.01 -22.86 -10.97
C PHE A 88 -0.56 -24.01 -11.82
N GLY A 89 -0.81 -23.79 -13.12
CA GLY A 89 -1.44 -24.79 -14.00
C GLY A 89 -0.67 -26.10 -14.19
N SER A 90 0.62 -26.15 -13.80
CA SER A 90 1.45 -27.36 -13.85
C SER A 90 1.79 -27.95 -12.47
N VAL A 91 1.36 -27.29 -11.39
CA VAL A 91 1.69 -27.70 -10.01
C VAL A 91 0.76 -28.84 -9.60
N LYS A 92 1.29 -30.04 -9.39
CA LYS A 92 0.49 -31.24 -9.10
C LYS A 92 0.07 -31.38 -7.65
N ASP A 93 0.90 -30.88 -6.75
CA ASP A 93 0.70 -30.97 -5.29
C ASP A 93 0.27 -29.61 -4.73
N LEU A 94 0.33 -29.44 -3.41
CA LEU A 94 0.06 -28.17 -2.74
C LEU A 94 0.89 -27.02 -3.34
N ALA A 95 0.21 -26.04 -3.91
CA ALA A 95 0.82 -24.83 -4.44
C ALA A 95 1.14 -23.87 -3.29
N THR A 96 2.33 -23.27 -3.32
CA THR A 96 2.77 -22.27 -2.36
C THR A 96 3.30 -21.04 -3.09
N PHE A 97 2.94 -19.85 -2.64
CA PHE A 97 3.41 -18.60 -3.22
C PHE A 97 3.57 -17.51 -2.16
N GLN A 98 4.42 -16.53 -2.45
CA GLN A 98 4.62 -15.36 -1.61
C GLN A 98 3.82 -14.17 -2.14
N VAL A 99 3.18 -13.42 -1.24
CA VAL A 99 2.54 -12.15 -1.58
C VAL A 99 3.63 -11.09 -1.76
N THR A 100 3.76 -10.60 -2.99
CA THR A 100 4.74 -9.56 -3.39
C THR A 100 4.03 -8.26 -3.80
N THR A 101 4.80 -7.25 -4.21
CA THR A 101 4.28 -5.98 -4.75
C THR A 101 3.53 -6.11 -6.08
N GLU A 102 3.60 -7.27 -6.73
CA GLU A 102 2.81 -7.57 -7.94
C GLU A 102 1.34 -7.87 -7.63
N TRP A 103 1.04 -8.21 -6.38
CA TRP A 103 -0.31 -8.44 -5.91
C TRP A 103 -1.00 -7.12 -5.56
N GLN A 104 -2.32 -7.15 -5.63
CA GLN A 104 -3.22 -6.15 -5.07
C GLN A 104 -4.14 -6.81 -4.04
N TYR A 105 -4.92 -6.02 -3.32
CA TYR A 105 -5.89 -6.53 -2.35
C TYR A 105 -7.15 -5.67 -2.31
N GLY A 106 -8.24 -6.26 -1.86
CA GLY A 106 -9.41 -5.53 -1.37
C GLY A 106 -9.63 -5.83 0.11
N GLN A 107 -10.40 -5.00 0.79
CA GLN A 107 -10.70 -5.12 2.22
C GLN A 107 -12.02 -4.41 2.54
N ALA A 108 -12.74 -4.92 3.55
CA ALA A 108 -14.02 -4.35 3.97
C ALA A 108 -13.84 -2.96 4.61
N ASP A 109 -12.78 -2.81 5.39
CA ASP A 109 -12.50 -1.56 6.10
C ASP A 109 -11.00 -1.30 6.23
N LYS A 110 -10.67 -0.16 6.85
CA LYS A 110 -9.29 0.32 7.02
C LYS A 110 -8.42 -0.56 7.93
N THR A 111 -9.01 -1.43 8.75
CA THR A 111 -8.27 -2.37 9.60
C THR A 111 -7.70 -3.55 8.81
N GLY A 112 -8.13 -3.72 7.55
CA GLY A 112 -7.82 -4.90 6.76
C GLY A 112 -8.76 -6.06 7.01
N ALA A 113 -9.91 -5.82 7.65
CA ALA A 113 -10.93 -6.84 7.83
C ALA A 113 -11.33 -7.45 6.48
N ASN A 114 -11.42 -8.79 6.44
CA ASN A 114 -11.78 -9.58 5.26
C ASN A 114 -10.89 -9.29 4.03
N ARG A 115 -9.60 -9.01 4.25
CA ARG A 115 -8.67 -8.77 3.15
C ARG A 115 -8.58 -9.99 2.23
N PHE A 116 -8.78 -9.76 0.94
CA PHE A 116 -8.56 -10.73 -0.12
C PHE A 116 -7.46 -10.23 -1.06
N VAL A 117 -6.77 -11.14 -1.74
CA VAL A 117 -5.65 -10.80 -2.63
C VAL A 117 -5.97 -11.06 -4.08
N VAL A 118 -5.42 -10.24 -4.97
CA VAL A 118 -5.66 -10.28 -6.41
C VAL A 118 -4.34 -10.19 -7.17
N LEU A 119 -4.09 -11.11 -8.11
CA LEU A 119 -2.97 -11.05 -9.05
C LEU A 119 -3.50 -10.91 -10.48
N HIS A 120 -3.14 -9.83 -11.15
CA HIS A 120 -3.59 -9.53 -12.52
C HIS A 120 -2.72 -8.48 -13.23
N ASP A 121 -3.02 -8.22 -14.51
CA ASP A 121 -2.44 -7.08 -15.24
C ASP A 121 -2.84 -5.75 -14.58
N ARG A 122 -1.85 -5.05 -14.02
CA ARG A 122 -2.01 -3.76 -13.32
C ARG A 122 -2.49 -2.61 -14.21
N LYS A 123 -2.52 -2.78 -15.53
CA LYS A 123 -3.17 -1.81 -16.43
C LYS A 123 -4.69 -1.84 -16.29
N ASN A 124 -5.24 -2.94 -15.78
CA ASN A 124 -6.64 -3.06 -15.43
C ASN A 124 -6.89 -2.40 -14.06
N ARG A 125 -7.97 -1.64 -13.95
CA ARG A 125 -8.36 -0.95 -12.71
C ARG A 125 -9.80 -1.31 -12.31
N PRO A 126 -10.10 -2.59 -12.03
CA PRO A 126 -11.38 -2.97 -11.48
C PRO A 126 -11.54 -2.44 -10.04
N TYR A 127 -12.78 -2.13 -9.67
CA TYR A 127 -13.13 -1.80 -8.28
C TYR A 127 -13.21 -3.06 -7.42
N GLN A 128 -12.88 -2.96 -6.13
CA GLN A 128 -12.79 -4.13 -5.24
C GLN A 128 -14.13 -4.87 -5.06
N HIS A 129 -15.28 -4.16 -5.02
CA HIS A 129 -16.60 -4.78 -4.93
C HIS A 129 -16.91 -5.79 -6.05
N ARG A 130 -16.23 -5.69 -7.20
CA ARG A 130 -16.43 -6.60 -8.34
C ARG A 130 -15.92 -8.01 -8.07
N PHE A 131 -14.98 -8.16 -7.15
CA PHE A 131 -14.44 -9.47 -6.74
C PHE A 131 -15.30 -10.11 -5.65
N VAL A 132 -15.83 -9.30 -4.74
CA VAL A 132 -16.65 -9.79 -3.63
C VAL A 132 -18.06 -10.17 -4.07
N ALA A 133 -18.66 -9.40 -4.99
CA ALA A 133 -19.99 -9.71 -5.52
C ALA A 133 -20.03 -11.08 -6.21
N ASN A 134 -19.01 -11.42 -6.99
CA ASN A 134 -18.93 -12.71 -7.68
C ASN A 134 -18.62 -13.87 -6.71
N LEU A 135 -17.75 -13.65 -5.72
CA LEU A 135 -17.41 -14.67 -4.71
C LEU A 135 -18.63 -15.05 -3.86
N VAL A 136 -19.41 -14.06 -3.40
CA VAL A 136 -20.62 -14.31 -2.61
C VAL A 136 -21.68 -15.02 -3.46
N VAL A 137 -21.86 -14.61 -4.72
CA VAL A 137 -22.85 -15.24 -5.61
C VAL A 137 -22.45 -16.67 -6.00
N GLU A 138 -21.17 -16.96 -6.27
CA GLU A 138 -20.73 -18.29 -6.69
C GLU A 138 -20.64 -19.29 -5.53
N LEU A 139 -20.18 -18.88 -4.34
CA LEU A 139 -20.18 -19.75 -3.15
C LEU A 139 -21.60 -20.02 -2.62
N ASP A 140 -22.53 -19.07 -2.73
CA ASP A 140 -23.90 -19.24 -2.24
C ASP A 140 -24.77 -20.03 -3.24
N ASN A 141 -24.57 -19.86 -4.56
CA ASN A 141 -25.23 -20.67 -5.60
C ASN A 141 -24.79 -22.15 -5.56
N LEU A 142 -23.58 -22.44 -5.11
CA LEU A 142 -23.10 -23.81 -5.03
C LEU A 142 -23.63 -24.54 -3.78
N VAL A 143 -24.07 -23.80 -2.76
CA VAL A 143 -24.88 -24.31 -1.63
C VAL A 143 -26.37 -24.49 -2.04
N HIS A 144 -26.84 -23.78 -3.07
CA HIS A 144 -28.25 -23.76 -3.48
C HIS A 144 -28.73 -25.06 -4.14
N ASP A 145 -27.89 -25.82 -4.83
CA ASP A 145 -28.31 -27.10 -5.44
C ASP A 145 -28.72 -28.16 -4.40
N ALA A 146 -28.40 -27.95 -3.12
CA ALA A 146 -28.81 -28.80 -2.01
C ALA A 146 -30.09 -28.33 -1.28
N LEU A 147 -30.61 -27.11 -1.53
CA LEU A 147 -31.53 -26.44 -0.59
C LEU A 147 -32.63 -25.56 -1.23
N CYS A 148 -33.10 -25.90 -2.41
CA CYS A 148 -34.25 -25.22 -3.05
C CYS A 148 -35.58 -25.47 -2.30
N ALA A 149 -36.00 -24.54 -1.42
CA ALA A 149 -37.41 -24.36 -1.03
C ALA A 149 -37.77 -23.04 -0.31
N ALA A 150 -36.84 -22.15 0.08
CA ALA A 150 -37.21 -20.98 0.90
C ALA A 150 -36.32 -19.74 0.68
N GLY A 151 -36.90 -18.70 0.07
CA GLY A 151 -36.62 -17.30 0.44
C GLY A 151 -35.47 -16.60 -0.29
N HIS A 152 -35.71 -16.12 -1.51
CA HIS A 152 -34.76 -15.30 -2.29
C HIS A 152 -34.53 -13.88 -1.75
N ALA A 153 -35.29 -13.42 -0.75
CA ALA A 153 -35.17 -12.06 -0.22
C ALA A 153 -33.94 -11.87 0.70
N GLU A 154 -33.61 -12.87 1.53
CA GLU A 154 -32.54 -12.75 2.53
C GLU A 154 -31.12 -12.73 1.90
N ILE A 155 -30.99 -13.21 0.67
CA ILE A 155 -29.73 -13.25 -0.10
C ILE A 155 -29.45 -11.89 -0.72
N ALA A 156 -30.50 -11.20 -1.20
CA ALA A 156 -30.39 -9.85 -1.74
C ALA A 156 -29.92 -8.86 -0.66
N ASP A 157 -30.55 -8.89 0.53
CA ASP A 157 -30.18 -7.99 1.63
C ASP A 157 -28.73 -8.18 2.10
N LYS A 158 -28.22 -9.43 2.12
CA LYS A 158 -26.81 -9.71 2.48
C LYS A 158 -25.82 -9.28 1.40
N LEU A 159 -26.22 -9.40 0.14
CA LEU A 159 -25.42 -8.94 -0.99
C LEU A 159 -25.31 -7.41 -0.97
N ASP A 160 -26.39 -6.71 -0.62
CA ASP A 160 -26.42 -5.26 -0.46
C ASP A 160 -25.48 -4.81 0.68
N ASP A 161 -25.56 -5.39 1.88
CA ASP A 161 -24.67 -5.06 3.01
C ASP A 161 -23.16 -5.24 2.68
N ILE A 162 -22.83 -6.36 2.03
CA ILE A 162 -21.45 -6.64 1.61
C ILE A 162 -21.06 -5.68 0.49
N THR A 163 -21.88 -5.47 -0.53
CA THR A 163 -21.52 -4.59 -1.66
C THR A 163 -21.36 -3.13 -1.21
N GLU A 164 -22.21 -2.61 -0.32
CA GLU A 164 -22.11 -1.26 0.25
C GLU A 164 -20.75 -1.02 0.92
N THR A 165 -20.22 -2.02 1.64
CA THR A 165 -18.94 -1.92 2.35
C THR A 165 -17.73 -1.82 1.40
N TYR A 166 -17.82 -2.38 0.19
CA TYR A 166 -16.72 -2.41 -0.79
C TYR A 166 -16.91 -1.42 -1.97
N PHE A 167 -18.00 -0.64 -1.96
CA PHE A 167 -18.37 0.22 -3.09
C PHE A 167 -17.42 1.41 -3.23
N GLY A 168 -17.11 1.80 -4.46
CA GLY A 168 -16.38 3.04 -4.77
C GLY A 168 -14.85 3.01 -4.70
N GLU A 169 -14.22 1.94 -4.20
CA GLU A 169 -12.76 1.85 -4.13
C GLU A 169 -12.15 0.90 -5.19
N PHE A 170 -11.00 1.31 -5.74
CA PHE A 170 -10.17 0.42 -6.56
C PHE A 170 -9.51 -0.65 -5.66
N LEU A 171 -9.02 -1.73 -6.28
CA LEU A 171 -8.09 -2.60 -5.58
C LEU A 171 -6.89 -1.79 -5.07
N HIS A 172 -6.53 -2.06 -3.83
CA HIS A 172 -5.38 -1.48 -3.17
C HIS A 172 -4.13 -2.21 -3.66
N SER A 173 -3.11 -1.47 -4.06
CA SER A 173 -1.82 -2.14 -4.29
C SER A 173 -1.19 -2.44 -2.93
N TYR A 174 -0.51 -3.58 -2.82
CA TYR A 174 0.48 -3.78 -1.78
C TYR A 174 1.63 -2.78 -2.01
N ASN A 175 1.42 -1.53 -1.60
CA ASN A 175 2.45 -0.51 -1.66
C ASN A 175 3.39 -0.75 -0.49
N SER A 176 4.65 -0.95 -0.86
CA SER A 176 5.88 -0.80 -0.08
C SER A 176 5.64 -0.37 1.37
N ILE A 177 6.00 -1.26 2.29
CA ILE A 177 5.92 -1.09 3.75
C ILE A 177 6.06 0.37 4.16
N VAL A 178 5.02 0.90 4.79
CA VAL A 178 4.97 2.32 5.19
C VAL A 178 6.09 2.56 6.21
N VAL A 179 6.95 3.54 5.96
CA VAL A 179 7.97 3.93 6.94
C VAL A 179 7.28 4.33 8.25
N GLN A 180 7.77 3.78 9.36
CA GLN A 180 7.18 3.93 10.68
C GLN A 180 8.21 4.46 11.69
N SER A 181 7.69 4.97 12.81
CA SER A 181 8.54 5.28 13.95
C SER A 181 9.27 4.02 14.42
N GLY A 182 10.57 4.12 14.65
CA GLY A 182 11.45 3.01 15.00
C GLY A 182 12.20 2.39 13.82
N ASP A 183 11.80 2.64 12.57
CA ASP A 183 12.51 2.14 11.39
C ASP A 183 13.94 2.71 11.29
N LEU A 184 14.84 1.93 10.69
CA LEU A 184 16.25 2.30 10.51
C LEU A 184 16.54 2.58 9.03
N LEU A 185 16.90 3.82 8.71
CA LEU A 185 17.25 4.27 7.36
C LEU A 185 18.76 4.36 7.17
N LEU A 186 19.25 3.99 5.98
CA LEU A 186 20.67 4.06 5.62
C LEU A 186 20.95 5.32 4.80
N VAL A 187 21.24 6.42 5.49
CA VAL A 187 21.46 7.75 4.89
C VAL A 187 22.92 7.89 4.45
N PRO A 188 23.22 8.32 3.21
CA PRO A 188 24.60 8.49 2.77
C PRO A 188 25.29 9.60 3.59
N SER A 189 26.59 9.43 3.87
CA SER A 189 27.37 10.45 4.57
C SER A 189 28.09 11.44 3.66
N GLU A 190 28.03 11.20 2.36
CA GLU A 190 28.65 12.00 1.31
C GLU A 190 27.64 12.16 0.17
N GLN A 191 27.80 13.22 -0.62
CA GLN A 191 26.89 13.47 -1.73
C GLN A 191 27.15 12.43 -2.81
N THR A 192 26.14 11.62 -3.13
CA THR A 192 26.25 10.59 -4.17
C THR A 192 25.95 11.22 -5.54
N ALA A 193 26.78 10.92 -6.54
CA ALA A 193 26.63 11.45 -7.91
C ALA A 193 25.30 11.02 -8.60
N PHE A 194 24.61 10.02 -8.07
CA PHE A 194 23.42 9.39 -8.66
C PHE A 194 22.14 9.53 -7.82
N GLY A 195 22.18 10.23 -6.69
CA GLY A 195 21.01 10.51 -5.85
C GLY A 195 20.39 11.88 -6.12
N PHE A 196 19.16 12.10 -5.64
CA PHE A 196 18.53 13.44 -5.57
C PHE A 196 19.24 14.41 -4.60
N GLY A 197 20.46 14.08 -4.15
CA GLY A 197 21.23 14.79 -3.13
C GLY A 197 21.66 16.19 -3.53
N ALA A 198 21.10 16.79 -4.57
CA ALA A 198 21.16 18.23 -4.81
C ALA A 198 20.26 18.96 -3.81
N VAL A 199 20.72 20.11 -3.35
CA VAL A 199 19.94 20.97 -2.46
C VAL A 199 18.66 21.43 -3.15
N LYS A 200 17.54 21.34 -2.45
CA LYS A 200 16.21 21.77 -2.87
C LYS A 200 15.76 22.93 -2.00
N ASN A 201 15.26 23.97 -2.65
CA ASN A 201 14.62 25.10 -1.98
C ASN A 201 13.14 24.78 -1.78
N VAL A 202 12.74 24.54 -0.54
CA VAL A 202 11.35 24.30 -0.14
C VAL A 202 10.77 25.63 0.33
N ALA A 203 9.64 26.02 -0.26
CA ALA A 203 8.94 27.27 0.04
C ALA A 203 7.54 26.96 0.59
N TRP A 204 7.11 27.70 1.62
CA TRP A 204 5.80 27.52 2.24
C TRP A 204 5.28 28.80 2.90
N TRP A 205 3.97 28.84 3.14
CA TRP A 205 3.35 29.82 4.02
C TRP A 205 3.39 29.31 5.46
N GLN A 206 4.01 30.07 6.36
CA GLN A 206 4.03 29.77 7.79
C GLN A 206 2.77 30.33 8.49
N THR A 207 2.28 31.46 7.99
CA THR A 207 1.01 32.09 8.39
C THR A 207 0.35 32.64 7.13
N LEU A 208 -0.86 33.19 7.24
CA LEU A 208 -1.57 33.82 6.12
C LEU A 208 -0.79 34.97 5.44
N ILE A 209 0.23 35.53 6.11
CA ILE A 209 1.02 36.67 5.60
C ILE A 209 2.53 36.42 5.62
N THR A 210 3.00 35.34 6.24
CA THR A 210 4.43 35.05 6.36
C THR A 210 4.82 33.91 5.44
N HIS A 211 5.63 34.23 4.43
CA HIS A 211 6.24 33.25 3.53
C HIS A 211 7.65 32.92 4.00
N LYS A 212 7.99 31.62 4.05
CA LYS A 212 9.31 31.12 4.44
C LYS A 212 9.89 30.24 3.34
N THR A 213 11.21 30.15 3.34
CA THR A 213 11.97 29.23 2.51
C THR A 213 13.08 28.58 3.33
N ALA A 214 13.44 27.35 3.00
CA ALA A 214 14.60 26.68 3.56
C ALA A 214 15.17 25.66 2.57
N GLU A 215 16.46 25.39 2.73
CA GLU A 215 17.21 24.44 1.91
C GLU A 215 17.22 23.04 2.55
N TYR A 216 16.99 22.03 1.72
CA TYR A 216 16.96 20.62 2.12
C TYR A 216 17.78 19.77 1.15
N TYR A 217 18.49 18.77 1.68
CA TYR A 217 18.92 17.64 0.88
C TYR A 217 17.78 16.63 0.75
N CYS A 218 17.80 15.88 -0.34
CA CYS A 218 16.81 14.86 -0.64
C CYS A 218 17.51 13.58 -1.09
N PHE A 219 17.18 12.46 -0.48
CA PHE A 219 17.81 11.17 -0.77
C PHE A 219 16.74 10.10 -0.96
N THR A 220 17.02 9.15 -1.84
CA THR A 220 16.39 7.83 -1.78
C THR A 220 17.30 6.96 -0.91
N VAL A 221 16.79 6.48 0.22
CA VAL A 221 17.56 5.72 1.21
C VAL A 221 16.93 4.37 1.52
N PRO A 222 17.71 3.28 1.68
CA PRO A 222 17.16 2.01 2.10
C PRO A 222 16.66 2.04 3.54
N ASN A 223 15.49 1.47 3.79
CA ASN A 223 14.95 1.15 5.10
C ASN A 223 15.37 -0.27 5.49
N GLN A 224 16.39 -0.38 6.32
CA GLN A 224 16.99 -1.64 6.73
C GLN A 224 16.00 -2.50 7.54
N THR A 225 15.14 -1.89 8.36
CA THR A 225 14.10 -2.61 9.13
C THR A 225 13.06 -3.22 8.19
N GLN A 226 12.77 -2.56 7.08
CA GLN A 226 11.77 -2.98 6.10
C GLN A 226 12.40 -3.63 4.86
N LYS A 227 13.34 -4.55 5.09
CA LYS A 227 14.00 -5.39 4.06
C LYS A 227 14.68 -4.59 2.94
N GLY A 228 15.21 -3.41 3.25
CA GLY A 228 15.96 -2.57 2.31
C GLY A 228 15.09 -1.76 1.35
N GLN A 229 13.80 -1.58 1.65
CA GLN A 229 12.91 -0.77 0.83
C GLN A 229 13.39 0.68 0.73
N ASP A 230 13.38 1.24 -0.47
CA ASP A 230 13.69 2.65 -0.71
C ASP A 230 12.63 3.59 -0.11
N VAL A 231 13.10 4.58 0.65
CA VAL A 231 12.31 5.63 1.29
C VAL A 231 12.86 6.98 0.84
N MET A 232 11.97 7.92 0.52
CA MET A 232 12.39 9.30 0.29
C MET A 232 12.66 9.97 1.64
N PHE A 233 13.85 10.54 1.79
CA PHE A 233 14.32 11.19 3.01
C PHE A 233 14.78 12.61 2.71
N PHE A 234 14.08 13.57 3.31
CA PHE A 234 14.46 14.98 3.30
C PHE A 234 15.16 15.32 4.61
N ILE A 235 16.24 16.08 4.51
CA ILE A 235 16.96 16.57 5.68
C ILE A 235 17.35 18.02 5.45
N GLN A 236 17.14 18.86 6.46
CA GLN A 236 17.54 20.26 6.40
C GLN A 236 19.03 20.37 6.09
N LYS A 237 19.41 21.31 5.20
CA LYS A 237 20.78 21.43 4.69
C LYS A 237 21.84 21.44 5.80
N ASP A 238 21.69 22.32 6.77
CA ASP A 238 22.62 22.47 7.91
C ASP A 238 22.64 21.27 8.87
N TRP A 239 21.70 20.34 8.72
CA TRP A 239 21.61 19.14 9.54
C TRP A 239 22.24 17.93 8.86
N TRP A 240 22.71 18.06 7.61
CA TRP A 240 23.40 17.00 6.89
C TRP A 240 24.73 17.42 6.27
N ASP A 241 24.85 18.68 5.85
CA ASP A 241 26.02 19.18 5.11
C ASP A 241 27.32 18.77 5.82
N PRO A 242 28.18 17.97 5.18
CA PRO A 242 29.42 17.49 5.79
C PRO A 242 30.36 18.62 6.25
N SER A 243 30.21 19.83 5.71
CA SER A 243 30.96 21.01 6.13
C SER A 243 30.41 21.68 7.39
N ASN A 244 29.19 21.33 7.84
CA ASN A 244 28.47 21.95 8.95
C ASN A 244 28.21 20.97 10.12
N THR A 245 29.25 20.28 10.59
CA THR A 245 29.16 19.29 11.69
C THR A 245 28.99 19.90 13.09
N GLY A 246 29.01 21.24 13.19
CA GLY A 246 28.91 21.99 14.44
C GLY A 246 27.48 22.10 15.00
N SER A 247 26.45 21.83 14.20
CA SER A 247 25.06 21.85 14.65
C SER A 247 24.75 20.68 15.59
N ASP A 248 24.05 20.95 16.70
CA ASP A 248 23.56 19.91 17.63
C ASP A 248 22.54 18.96 16.97
N HIS A 249 21.93 19.41 15.87
CA HIS A 249 20.98 18.64 15.07
C HIS A 249 21.61 18.00 13.83
N HIS A 250 22.92 18.13 13.66
CA HIS A 250 23.61 17.46 12.56
C HIS A 250 23.43 15.93 12.66
N ILE A 251 23.23 15.26 11.52
CA ILE A 251 22.94 13.83 11.45
C ILE A 251 23.98 12.97 12.19
N SER A 252 25.25 13.39 12.20
CA SER A 252 26.32 12.72 12.93
C SER A 252 26.18 12.75 14.45
N LYS A 253 25.28 13.59 15.01
CA LYS A 253 24.97 13.65 16.44
C LYS A 253 23.86 12.69 16.84
N VAL A 254 23.05 12.24 15.87
CA VAL A 254 21.85 11.42 16.10
C VAL A 254 21.92 10.05 15.43
N ALA A 255 22.91 9.81 14.58
CA ALA A 255 23.12 8.54 13.88
C ALA A 255 24.61 8.18 13.82
N THR A 256 24.90 6.89 13.94
CA THR A 256 26.24 6.31 13.78
C THR A 256 26.47 5.86 12.34
N LYS A 257 27.72 5.90 11.87
CA LYS A 257 28.05 5.33 10.55
C LYS A 257 28.23 3.81 10.65
N ASN A 258 27.67 3.08 9.71
CA ASN A 258 27.92 1.66 9.53
C ASN A 258 29.27 1.41 8.83
N LYS A 259 29.61 0.13 8.62
CA LYS A 259 30.84 -0.31 7.94
C LYS A 259 30.99 0.21 6.49
N ASN A 260 29.89 0.60 5.86
CA ASN A 260 29.86 1.15 4.50
C ASN A 260 29.91 2.69 4.50
N GLY A 261 30.08 3.31 5.68
CA GLY A 261 30.12 4.76 5.84
C GLY A 261 28.75 5.45 5.81
N GLN A 262 27.63 4.72 5.76
CA GLN A 262 26.28 5.31 5.77
C GLN A 262 25.81 5.53 7.20
N TYR A 263 25.11 6.62 7.47
CA TYR A 263 24.45 6.86 8.75
C TYR A 263 23.26 5.90 8.93
N GLU A 264 23.22 5.21 10.06
CA GLU A 264 22.10 4.39 10.53
C GLU A 264 21.12 5.29 11.28
N PHE A 265 20.25 5.96 10.54
CA PHE A 265 19.33 6.97 11.05
C PHE A 265 18.01 6.33 11.49
N ARG A 266 17.68 6.42 12.77
CA ARG A 266 16.41 5.91 13.30
C ARG A 266 15.30 6.95 13.15
N VAL A 267 14.19 6.56 12.53
CA VAL A 267 12.98 7.38 12.45
C VAL A 267 12.35 7.45 13.84
N ASP A 268 12.08 8.65 14.32
CA ASP A 268 11.49 8.90 15.63
C ASP A 268 10.60 10.15 15.63
N ALA A 269 10.14 10.58 16.80
CA ALA A 269 9.28 11.75 16.95
C ALA A 269 9.95 13.09 16.58
N LYS A 270 11.27 13.14 16.39
CA LYS A 270 11.98 14.32 15.86
C LYS A 270 11.87 14.42 14.34
N CYS A 271 11.33 13.38 13.70
CA CYS A 271 11.01 13.37 12.30
C CYS A 271 9.55 13.74 12.09
N GLN A 272 9.26 14.30 10.92
CA GLN A 272 7.92 14.38 10.38
C GLN A 272 7.82 13.59 9.08
N TYR A 273 6.61 13.43 8.56
CA TYR A 273 6.37 12.75 7.30
C TYR A 273 5.30 13.44 6.47
N GLY A 274 5.38 13.23 5.16
CA GLY A 274 4.23 13.39 4.29
C GLY A 274 3.85 12.08 3.65
N GLU A 275 2.65 12.00 3.10
CA GLU A 275 2.06 10.82 2.46
C GLU A 275 1.16 11.23 1.31
N SER A 276 1.05 10.37 0.29
CA SER A 276 0.21 10.66 -0.88
C SER A 276 -1.29 10.54 -0.60
N ASP A 277 -1.64 9.80 0.44
CA ASP A 277 -2.98 9.68 0.98
C ASP A 277 -2.94 9.24 2.45
N ARG A 278 -4.10 9.31 3.13
CA ARG A 278 -4.27 8.96 4.55
C ARG A 278 -4.03 7.47 4.87
N SER A 279 -3.66 6.64 3.89
CA SER A 279 -3.30 5.23 4.12
C SER A 279 -1.80 5.06 4.42
N GLY A 280 -0.99 6.13 4.35
CA GLY A 280 0.47 6.03 4.45
C GLY A 280 1.15 5.65 3.14
N LYS A 281 0.40 5.61 2.04
CA LYS A 281 0.94 5.31 0.72
C LYS A 281 2.00 6.33 0.33
N TYR A 282 3.15 5.83 -0.11
CA TYR A 282 4.32 6.64 -0.49
C TYR A 282 4.81 7.57 0.61
N ARG A 283 4.68 7.18 1.89
CA ARG A 283 5.16 8.01 2.99
C ARG A 283 6.65 8.30 2.87
N TRP A 284 7.02 9.57 3.01
CA TRP A 284 8.41 10.05 3.03
C TRP A 284 8.74 10.67 4.37
N VAL A 285 10.02 10.68 4.73
CA VAL A 285 10.50 11.21 6.02
C VAL A 285 11.14 12.58 5.82
N VAL A 286 10.92 13.47 6.77
CA VAL A 286 11.54 14.80 6.85
C VAL A 286 12.19 14.96 8.22
N TYR A 287 13.51 15.15 8.25
CA TYR A 287 14.26 15.49 9.46
C TYR A 287 14.68 16.96 9.41
N HIS A 288 14.04 17.80 10.21
CA HIS A 288 14.16 19.25 10.15
C HIS A 288 13.64 19.92 11.43
N ASP A 289 13.85 21.23 11.52
CA ASP A 289 13.36 22.06 12.61
C ASP A 289 11.82 22.06 12.63
N GLN A 290 11.25 21.35 13.61
CA GLN A 290 9.81 21.17 13.79
C GLN A 290 9.07 22.43 14.28
N THR A 291 9.78 23.55 14.53
CA THR A 291 9.11 24.85 14.71
C THR A 291 8.68 25.46 13.38
N ARG A 292 9.03 24.81 12.27
CA ARG A 292 8.59 25.13 10.91
C ARG A 292 7.41 24.24 10.58
N ASP A 293 6.40 24.82 9.95
CA ASP A 293 5.20 24.10 9.53
C ASP A 293 5.07 24.10 8.00
N PRO A 294 6.02 23.49 7.26
CA PRO A 294 5.85 23.35 5.83
C PRO A 294 4.72 22.37 5.51
N TYR A 295 3.99 22.65 4.45
CA TYR A 295 3.01 21.71 3.92
C TYR A 295 3.70 20.54 3.21
N GLN A 296 3.05 19.39 3.19
CA GLN A 296 3.56 18.20 2.51
C GLN A 296 3.86 18.48 1.02
N HIS A 297 2.96 19.19 0.35
CA HIS A 297 3.10 19.54 -1.07
C HIS A 297 4.32 20.42 -1.38
N SER A 298 4.80 21.22 -0.41
CA SER A 298 5.97 22.09 -0.60
C SER A 298 7.22 21.28 -0.95
N PHE A 299 7.38 20.09 -0.38
CA PHE A 299 8.51 19.21 -0.68
C PHE A 299 8.41 18.59 -2.07
N ILE A 300 7.21 18.15 -2.45
CA ILE A 300 6.96 17.58 -3.79
C ILE A 300 7.17 18.65 -4.87
N ASN A 301 6.69 19.88 -4.65
CA ASN A 301 6.89 21.00 -5.57
C ASN A 301 8.37 21.34 -5.74
N ALA A 302 9.13 21.39 -4.65
CA ALA A 302 10.58 21.60 -4.70
C ALA A 302 11.30 20.48 -5.49
N MET A 303 10.80 19.25 -5.38
CA MET A 303 11.30 18.11 -6.14
C MET A 303 10.92 18.14 -7.62
N LEU A 304 9.81 18.77 -8.00
CA LEU A 304 9.32 18.82 -9.38
C LEU A 304 9.72 20.10 -10.13
N ALA A 305 10.32 21.08 -9.44
CA ALA A 305 10.80 22.31 -10.04
C ALA A 305 11.69 22.05 -11.28
N LYS A 306 11.63 22.96 -12.27
CA LYS A 306 12.06 22.82 -13.69
C LYS A 306 13.49 22.32 -13.99
N ASN A 307 14.31 22.04 -12.98
CA ASN A 307 15.74 21.70 -13.13
C ASN A 307 16.04 20.20 -13.03
N ASN A 308 15.04 19.31 -12.95
CA ASN A 308 15.30 17.87 -12.88
C ASN A 308 15.43 17.24 -14.26
N THR A 309 16.34 16.28 -14.38
CA THR A 309 16.47 15.45 -15.58
C THR A 309 15.24 14.57 -15.80
N PRO A 310 14.99 14.07 -17.03
CA PRO A 310 13.92 13.11 -17.30
C PRO A 310 13.97 11.85 -16.40
N ASN A 311 15.17 11.32 -16.15
CA ASN A 311 15.38 10.16 -15.28
C ASN A 311 14.98 10.46 -13.82
N GLN A 312 15.37 11.62 -13.31
CA GLN A 312 14.97 12.10 -11.98
C GLN A 312 13.45 12.28 -11.89
N THR A 313 12.82 12.81 -12.94
CA THR A 313 11.35 12.94 -13.01
C THR A 313 10.68 11.58 -12.94
N GLN A 314 11.17 10.60 -13.71
CA GLN A 314 10.61 9.25 -13.73
C GLN A 314 10.72 8.55 -12.36
N VAL A 315 11.84 8.72 -11.66
CA VAL A 315 12.03 8.17 -10.31
C VAL A 315 11.12 8.85 -9.28
N ILE A 316 10.98 10.18 -9.32
CA ILE A 316 10.02 10.92 -8.47
C ILE A 316 8.59 10.42 -8.74
N SER A 317 8.24 10.28 -10.02
CA SER A 317 6.96 9.73 -10.46
C SER A 317 6.72 8.31 -9.93
N GLY A 318 7.72 7.43 -9.98
CA GLY A 318 7.63 6.08 -9.42
C GLY A 318 7.46 6.07 -7.89
N ILE A 319 8.22 6.89 -7.18
CA ILE A 319 8.21 6.96 -5.71
C ILE A 319 6.89 7.52 -5.17
N PHE A 320 6.27 8.49 -5.85
CA PHE A 320 5.01 9.08 -5.43
C PHE A 320 3.79 8.55 -6.21
N GLY A 321 3.99 7.53 -7.06
CA GLY A 321 2.96 6.95 -7.93
C GLY A 321 2.28 7.93 -8.89
N LEU A 322 2.99 8.98 -9.31
CA LEU A 322 2.56 9.95 -10.31
C LEU A 322 2.88 9.39 -11.71
N THR A 323 2.02 9.58 -12.72
CA THR A 323 2.33 9.14 -14.09
C THR A 323 2.95 10.27 -14.94
N LEU A 324 3.94 9.94 -15.77
CA LEU A 324 4.66 10.88 -16.64
C LEU A 324 3.76 11.61 -17.66
N GLU A 325 2.62 11.02 -18.04
CA GLU A 325 1.63 11.61 -18.96
C GLU A 325 0.86 12.81 -18.35
N GLN A 326 0.97 13.07 -17.05
CA GLN A 326 0.23 14.14 -16.34
C GLN A 326 0.95 15.50 -16.32
N ARG A 327 1.76 15.85 -17.31
CA ARG A 327 2.49 17.14 -17.33
C ARG A 327 1.64 18.31 -17.85
N HIS A 328 1.01 19.03 -16.92
CA HIS A 328 1.32 20.41 -16.49
C HIS A 328 0.12 20.98 -15.72
N GLU A 329 -1.10 20.69 -16.16
CA GLU A 329 -2.33 21.20 -15.53
C GLU A 329 -2.85 20.26 -14.41
N ARG A 330 -2.78 18.93 -14.59
CA ARG A 330 -3.29 17.96 -13.59
C ARG A 330 -2.34 17.64 -12.43
N LEU A 331 -1.05 17.93 -12.60
CA LEU A 331 -0.07 17.74 -11.54
C LEU A 331 -0.28 18.80 -10.45
N VAL A 332 -0.67 20.01 -10.87
CA VAL A 332 -1.17 21.06 -9.98
C VAL A 332 -2.46 20.58 -9.31
N ASP A 333 -3.48 20.08 -10.03
CA ASP A 333 -4.73 19.57 -9.41
C ASP A 333 -4.55 18.38 -8.43
N THR A 334 -3.60 17.48 -8.71
CA THR A 334 -3.31 16.29 -7.87
C THR A 334 -2.53 16.69 -6.62
N VAL A 335 -1.55 17.58 -6.79
CA VAL A 335 -0.86 18.20 -5.67
C VAL A 335 -1.86 19.07 -4.90
N GLU A 336 -2.79 19.80 -5.53
CA GLU A 336 -3.90 20.63 -4.98
C GLU A 336 -4.85 19.87 -4.06
N ARG A 337 -5.11 18.59 -4.33
CA ARG A 337 -5.78 17.71 -3.35
C ARG A 337 -4.98 17.47 -2.07
N TRP A 338 -3.66 17.65 -2.11
CA TRP A 338 -2.74 17.58 -0.96
C TRP A 338 -2.50 18.96 -0.29
N PHE A 339 -3.13 20.06 -0.74
CA PHE A 339 -2.79 21.43 -0.29
C PHE A 339 -3.24 21.82 1.13
N GLY A 340 -3.93 20.95 1.86
CA GLY A 340 -4.39 21.28 3.22
C GLY A 340 -3.42 20.86 4.33
N ASP A 341 -2.67 19.78 4.13
CA ASP A 341 -2.09 19.07 5.25
C ASP A 341 -0.62 19.48 5.47
N TYR A 342 -0.34 19.90 6.70
CA TYR A 342 1.02 20.01 7.22
C TYR A 342 1.69 18.63 7.23
N LEU A 343 3.02 18.62 7.32
CA LEU A 343 3.71 17.38 7.67
C LEU A 343 3.14 16.80 8.99
N HIS A 344 3.05 15.49 9.06
CA HIS A 344 2.61 14.78 10.24
C HIS A 344 3.80 14.36 11.11
N THR A 345 3.64 14.32 12.42
CA THR A 345 4.70 13.88 13.32
C THR A 345 4.63 12.36 13.52
N PHE A 346 5.77 11.68 13.55
CA PHE A 346 5.80 10.28 13.94
C PHE A 346 5.46 10.13 15.44
N PRO A 347 4.74 9.07 15.84
CA PRO A 347 4.49 8.82 17.26
C PRO A 347 5.81 8.58 17.99
N GLN A 348 5.86 8.92 19.28
CA GLN A 348 6.99 8.55 20.12
C GLN A 348 7.15 7.03 20.12
N THR A 349 8.37 6.55 19.90
CA THR A 349 8.70 5.16 20.13
C THR A 349 8.60 4.90 21.63
N VAL A 350 7.69 4.02 22.04
CA VAL A 350 7.73 3.48 23.41
C VAL A 350 8.97 2.59 23.46
N PRO A 351 9.96 2.87 24.32
CA PRO A 351 11.10 1.97 24.46
C PRO A 351 10.60 0.57 24.88
N PRO A 352 11.21 -0.50 24.37
CA PRO A 352 10.85 -1.87 24.72
C PRO A 352 11.00 -2.16 26.23
#